data_AF-A0A959RUJ2-F1
#
_entry.id   AF-A0A959RUJ2-F1
#
_cell.length_a   1.000
_cell.length_b   1.000
_cell.length_c   1.000
_cell.angle_alpha   90.00
_cell.angle_beta   90.00
_cell.angle_gamma   90.00
#
_symmetry.space_group_name_H-M   'P 1'
#
loop_
_entity.id
_entity.type
_entity.pdbx_description
1 polymer ?
#
loop_
_entity_poly.entity_id
_entity_poly.type
_entity_poly.pdbx_seq_one_letter_code
_entity_poly.pdbx_strand_id
1 'polypeptide(L)'
;LNLWSREPEKEVLQTRSIKDLTTLPKAIRNLFMTSLEIPWQYHLLHQRAFQKYTDNAVSKTINLQEDVTVNTISKIFITAWEYKLKGITIYRYGSKDHQILQKCSLNTSKYC
;
A
#
# COMPACT_ATOMS: atom_id res chain seq x y z
N LEU A 1 0.17 23.42 -11.66
CA LEU A 1 0.08 22.31 -12.63
C LEU A 1 -1.28 22.23 -13.34
N ASN A 2 -2.37 22.79 -12.79
CA ASN A 2 -3.71 22.81 -13.43
C ASN A 2 -4.16 21.42 -13.94
N LEU A 3 -3.88 20.38 -13.15
CA LEU A 3 -4.16 18.97 -13.50
C LEU A 3 -5.52 18.47 -13.01
N TRP A 4 -6.28 19.31 -12.29
CA TRP A 4 -7.60 18.91 -11.78
C TRP A 4 -8.64 18.97 -12.89
N SER A 5 -9.32 17.86 -13.15
CA SER A 5 -10.46 17.75 -14.06
C SER A 5 -11.36 16.58 -13.66
N ARG A 6 -12.51 16.42 -14.33
CA ARG A 6 -13.44 15.32 -14.06
C ARG A 6 -12.84 13.92 -14.28
N GLU A 7 -11.82 13.82 -15.12
CA GLU A 7 -11.20 12.53 -15.46
C GLU A 7 -10.33 11.99 -14.29
N PRO A 8 -9.30 12.70 -13.77
CA PRO A 8 -8.60 12.28 -12.56
C PRO A 8 -9.51 12.10 -11.34
N GLU A 9 -10.52 12.97 -11.19
CA GLU A 9 -11.50 12.83 -10.11
C GLU A 9 -12.22 11.48 -10.18
N LYS A 10 -12.78 11.14 -11.35
CA LYS A 10 -13.47 9.87 -11.56
C LYS A 10 -12.54 8.67 -11.37
N GLU A 11 -11.32 8.74 -11.89
CA GLU A 11 -10.32 7.69 -11.74
C GLU A 11 -10.01 7.41 -10.26
N VAL A 12 -9.71 8.47 -9.48
CA VAL A 12 -9.43 8.33 -8.05
C VAL A 12 -10.63 7.79 -7.27
N LEU A 13 -11.84 8.22 -7.59
CA LEU A 13 -13.05 7.71 -6.92
C LEU A 13 -13.27 6.21 -7.20
N GLN A 14 -12.98 5.76 -8.42
CA GLN A 14 -13.19 4.37 -8.82
C GLN A 14 -12.06 3.44 -8.35
N THR A 15 -10.80 3.80 -8.62
CA THR A 15 -9.64 2.92 -8.42
C THR A 15 -8.84 3.25 -7.15
N ARG A 16 -9.03 4.45 -6.57
CA ARG A 16 -8.22 5.03 -5.49
C ARG A 16 -6.74 5.20 -5.85
N SER A 17 -6.44 5.23 -7.14
CA SER A 17 -5.08 5.45 -7.65
C SER A 17 -5.13 6.39 -8.86
N ILE A 18 -3.97 6.95 -9.21
CA ILE A 18 -3.75 7.63 -10.49
C ILE A 18 -2.67 6.96 -11.34
N LYS A 19 -2.20 5.78 -10.94
CA LYS A 19 -1.06 5.09 -11.57
C LYS A 19 -1.27 4.83 -13.06
N ASP A 20 -2.49 4.51 -13.46
CA ASP A 20 -2.82 4.15 -14.85
C ASP A 20 -3.31 5.35 -15.68
N LEU A 21 -3.43 6.54 -15.06
CA LEU A 21 -3.94 7.74 -15.72
C LEU A 21 -2.88 8.43 -16.60
N THR A 22 -2.72 7.93 -17.82
CA THR A 22 -1.67 8.40 -18.75
C THR A 22 -1.77 9.87 -19.15
N THR A 23 -2.94 10.52 -18.96
CA THR A 23 -3.12 11.96 -19.14
C THR A 23 -2.33 12.80 -18.13
N LEU A 24 -1.93 12.21 -16.99
CA LEU A 24 -1.07 12.84 -16.01
C LEU A 24 0.42 12.54 -16.26
N PRO A 25 1.32 13.54 -16.03
CA PRO A 25 2.76 13.33 -16.14
C PRO A 25 3.25 12.18 -15.26
N LYS A 26 4.17 11.35 -15.78
CA LYS A 26 4.73 10.20 -15.06
C LYS A 26 5.30 10.57 -13.68
N ALA A 27 5.94 11.73 -13.57
CA ALA A 27 6.48 12.22 -12.30
C ALA A 27 5.38 12.39 -11.23
N ILE A 28 4.20 12.87 -11.62
CA ILE A 28 3.05 13.03 -10.72
C ILE A 28 2.49 11.66 -10.34
N ARG A 29 2.31 10.75 -11.31
CA ARG A 29 1.85 9.39 -11.02
C ARG A 29 2.77 8.64 -10.06
N ASN A 30 4.08 8.77 -10.25
CA ASN A 30 5.06 8.17 -9.35
C ASN A 30 5.05 8.80 -7.94
N LEU A 31 4.78 10.09 -7.84
CA LEU A 31 4.74 10.80 -6.56
C LEU A 31 3.55 10.38 -5.69
N PHE A 32 2.41 10.06 -6.31
CA PHE A 32 1.17 9.70 -5.63
C PHE A 32 0.89 8.19 -5.58
N MET A 33 1.93 7.35 -5.65
CA MET A 33 1.76 5.90 -5.44
C MET A 33 1.13 5.61 -4.08
N THR A 34 0.15 4.73 -4.07
CA THR A 34 -0.52 4.23 -2.87
C THR A 34 0.30 3.17 -2.16
N SER A 35 -0.07 2.85 -0.92
CA SER A 35 0.62 1.82 -0.13
C SER A 35 0.60 0.44 -0.78
N LEU A 36 -0.45 0.11 -1.52
CA LEU A 36 -0.62 -1.16 -2.26
C LEU A 36 0.22 -1.23 -3.54
N GLU A 37 0.69 -0.09 -4.03
CA GLU A 37 1.50 0.01 -5.25
C GLU A 37 3.00 0.03 -4.97
N ILE A 38 3.37 0.39 -3.74
CA ILE A 38 4.76 0.37 -3.28
C ILE A 38 5.19 -1.09 -3.03
N PRO A 39 6.27 -1.59 -3.67
CA PRO A 39 6.75 -2.95 -3.42
C PRO A 39 7.10 -3.21 -1.96
N TRP A 40 6.83 -4.42 -1.45
CA TRP A 40 7.02 -4.79 -0.05
C TRP A 40 8.46 -4.62 0.45
N GLN A 41 9.45 -4.67 -0.43
CA GLN A 41 10.85 -4.45 -0.10
C GLN A 41 11.06 -3.03 0.42
N TYR A 42 10.48 -2.03 -0.25
CA TYR A 42 10.56 -0.64 0.21
C TYR A 42 9.87 -0.46 1.55
N HIS A 43 8.73 -1.12 1.76
CA HIS A 43 8.04 -1.13 3.04
C HIS A 43 8.93 -1.59 4.20
N LEU A 44 9.76 -2.62 4.01
CA LEU A 44 10.75 -3.06 5.00
C LEU A 44 11.96 -2.14 5.11
N LEU A 45 12.46 -1.59 4.00
CA LEU A 45 13.59 -0.67 4.01
C LEU A 45 13.27 0.60 4.82
N HIS A 46 12.05 1.13 4.67
CA HIS A 46 11.58 2.24 5.50
C HIS A 46 11.59 1.82 6.98
N GLN A 47 10.96 0.70 7.32
CA GLN A 47 10.88 0.24 8.71
C GLN A 47 12.27 0.02 9.32
N ARG A 48 13.21 -0.55 8.56
CA ARG A 48 14.61 -0.74 8.95
C ARG A 48 15.32 0.58 9.22
N ALA A 49 15.12 1.59 8.36
CA ALA A 49 15.73 2.91 8.54
C ALA A 49 15.31 3.54 9.88
N PHE A 50 14.02 3.45 10.24
CA PHE A 50 13.51 3.94 11.52
C PHE A 50 13.93 3.06 12.71
N GLN A 51 13.92 1.73 12.55
CA GLN A 51 14.22 0.78 13.62
C GLN A 51 15.64 0.95 14.18
N LYS A 52 16.60 1.40 13.34
CA LYS A 52 17.98 1.69 13.76
C LYS A 52 18.07 2.70 14.92
N TYR A 53 17.11 3.61 15.02
CA TYR A 53 17.08 4.69 16.00
C TYR A 53 15.88 4.60 16.94
N THR A 54 15.25 3.42 17.04
CA THR A 54 14.08 3.18 17.91
C THR A 54 14.36 2.03 18.88
N ASP A 55 14.29 2.32 20.19
CA ASP A 55 14.51 1.34 21.25
C ASP A 55 13.38 0.33 21.35
N ASN A 56 12.14 0.77 21.12
CA ASN A 56 10.98 -0.10 20.95
C ASN A 56 10.82 -0.57 19.50
N ALA A 57 9.71 -1.23 19.18
CA ALA A 57 9.36 -1.62 17.82
C ALA A 57 8.74 -0.45 17.03
N VAL A 58 8.98 -0.42 15.72
CA VAL A 58 8.30 0.49 14.80
C VAL A 58 6.95 -0.12 14.39
N SER A 59 5.84 0.52 14.78
CA SER A 59 4.48 0.10 14.41
C SER A 59 4.17 0.52 12.97
N LYS A 60 4.51 -0.33 12.02
CA LYS A 60 4.35 -0.04 10.59
C LYS A 60 3.75 -1.24 9.87
N THR A 61 2.67 -0.99 9.14
CA THR A 61 1.95 -2.01 8.35
C THR A 61 2.49 -2.13 6.93
N ILE A 62 2.70 -3.35 6.45
CA ILE A 62 2.91 -3.67 5.04
C ILE A 62 1.55 -4.00 4.43
N ASN A 63 1.06 -3.12 3.56
CA ASN A 63 -0.17 -3.36 2.81
C ASN A 63 0.15 -4.15 1.55
N LEU A 64 -0.51 -5.28 1.37
CA LEU A 64 -0.29 -6.21 0.26
C LEU A 64 -1.57 -6.37 -0.56
N GLN A 65 -1.42 -6.60 -1.86
CA GLN A 65 -2.53 -6.93 -2.75
C GLN A 65 -3.17 -8.28 -2.36
N GLU A 66 -4.40 -8.51 -2.81
CA GLU A 66 -5.18 -9.71 -2.47
C GLU A 66 -4.59 -11.01 -3.01
N ASP A 67 -3.95 -10.93 -4.17
CA ASP A 67 -3.33 -12.03 -4.92
C ASP A 67 -1.93 -12.39 -4.41
N VAL A 68 -1.42 -11.69 -3.39
CA VAL A 68 -0.09 -11.96 -2.85
C VAL A 68 -0.04 -13.35 -2.21
N THR A 69 0.90 -14.15 -2.71
CA THR A 69 1.05 -15.56 -2.33
C THR A 69 1.61 -15.75 -0.92
N VAL A 70 1.31 -16.89 -0.31
CA VAL A 70 1.88 -17.30 0.99
C VAL A 70 3.41 -17.33 0.96
N ASN A 71 4.01 -17.76 -0.16
CA ASN A 71 5.47 -17.74 -0.33
C ASN A 71 6.04 -16.32 -0.23
N THR A 72 5.35 -15.32 -0.81
CA THR A 72 5.76 -13.91 -0.71
C THR A 72 5.64 -13.41 0.72
N ILE A 73 4.57 -13.77 1.43
CA ILE A 73 4.39 -13.44 2.85
C ILE A 73 5.52 -14.06 3.70
N SER A 74 5.86 -15.32 3.45
CA SER A 74 6.98 -15.99 4.13
C SER A 74 8.31 -15.25 3.92
N LYS A 75 8.61 -14.86 2.66
CA LYS A 75 9.79 -14.05 2.34
C LYS A 75 9.83 -12.73 3.09
N ILE A 76 8.70 -12.04 3.20
CA ILE A 76 8.59 -10.78 3.96
C ILE A 76 9.00 -10.98 5.43
N PHE A 77 8.48 -12.03 6.08
CA PHE A 77 8.83 -12.33 7.48
C PHE A 77 10.31 -12.70 7.64
N ILE A 78 10.85 -13.55 6.76
CA ILE A 78 12.26 -13.95 6.79
C ILE A 78 13.17 -12.72 6.61
N THR A 79 12.90 -11.87 5.61
CA THR A 79 13.69 -10.64 5.38
C THR A 79 13.58 -9.66 6.55
N ALA A 80 12.42 -9.53 7.18
CA ALA A 80 12.27 -8.69 8.37
C ALA A 80 13.12 -9.20 9.55
N TRP A 81 13.18 -10.52 9.73
CA TRP A 81 14.04 -11.16 10.73
C TRP A 81 15.53 -10.95 10.43
N GLU A 82 15.96 -11.13 9.17
CA GLU A 82 17.33 -10.84 8.72
C GLU A 82 17.72 -9.38 8.97
N TYR A 83 16.78 -8.45 8.83
CA TYR A 83 16.97 -7.03 9.14
C TYR A 83 16.92 -6.70 10.63
N LYS A 84 16.70 -7.70 11.50
CA LYS A 84 16.57 -7.56 12.96
C LYS A 84 15.45 -6.57 13.35
N LEU A 85 14.36 -6.55 12.59
CA LEU A 85 13.18 -5.73 12.95
C LEU A 85 12.48 -6.33 14.17
N LYS A 86 12.09 -5.49 15.12
CA LYS A 86 11.51 -5.93 16.41
C LYS A 86 10.02 -6.31 16.30
N GLY A 87 9.36 -5.91 15.22
CA GLY A 87 7.97 -6.23 14.96
C GLY A 87 7.64 -6.01 13.49
N ILE A 88 6.59 -6.65 13.01
CA ILE A 88 6.09 -6.49 11.64
C ILE A 88 4.58 -6.73 11.63
N THR A 89 3.86 -5.94 10.86
CA THR A 89 2.42 -6.11 10.65
C THR A 89 2.16 -6.20 9.16
N ILE A 90 1.43 -7.23 8.73
CA ILE A 90 1.00 -7.40 7.35
C ILE A 90 -0.52 -7.23 7.32
N TYR A 91 -0.99 -6.43 6.38
CA TYR A 91 -2.39 -6.37 6.01
C TYR A 91 -2.51 -6.77 4.53
N ARG A 92 -3.01 -7.98 4.28
CA ARG A 92 -3.31 -8.41 2.92
C ARG A 92 -4.72 -7.96 2.57
N TYR A 93 -4.86 -7.25 1.47
CA TYR A 93 -6.14 -6.83 0.97
C TYR A 93 -7.09 -8.03 0.80
N GLY A 94 -8.37 -7.85 1.13
CA GLY A 94 -9.35 -8.95 1.18
C GLY A 94 -9.18 -9.97 2.31
N SER A 95 -8.24 -9.81 3.27
CA SER A 95 -8.07 -10.78 4.37
C SER A 95 -9.12 -10.66 5.50
N LYS A 96 -10.06 -9.73 5.38
CA LYS A 96 -11.17 -9.50 6.33
C LYS A 96 -12.42 -9.15 5.53
N ASP A 97 -13.57 -9.66 5.94
CA ASP A 97 -14.85 -9.48 5.21
C ASP A 97 -15.32 -8.02 5.18
N HIS A 98 -15.04 -7.26 6.25
CA HIS A 98 -15.44 -5.86 6.38
C HIS A 98 -14.20 -4.99 6.60
N GLN A 99 -13.71 -4.35 5.54
CA GLN A 99 -12.56 -3.45 5.61
C GLN A 99 -13.04 -1.99 5.60
N ILE A 100 -12.55 -1.18 6.53
CA ILE A 100 -12.90 0.25 6.62
C ILE A 100 -12.50 0.99 5.33
N LEU A 101 -11.38 0.60 4.74
CA LEU A 101 -10.88 1.13 3.47
C LEU A 101 -10.86 -0.01 2.44
N GLN A 102 -11.83 0.00 1.52
CA GLN A 102 -11.94 -0.98 0.43
C GLN A 102 -12.41 -0.34 -0.87
N LYS A 103 -11.86 -0.84 -1.99
CA LYS A 103 -12.32 -0.64 -3.38
C LYS A 103 -13.85 -0.65 -3.44
N CYS A 104 -14.42 0.25 -4.22
CA CYS A 104 -15.89 0.34 -4.31
C CYS A 104 -16.51 -0.94 -4.87
N SER A 105 -15.78 -1.70 -5.68
CA SER A 105 -16.19 -3.05 -6.12
C SER A 105 -16.45 -4.04 -4.98
N LEU A 106 -15.88 -3.79 -3.79
CA LEU A 106 -16.02 -4.64 -2.60
C LEU A 106 -16.84 -3.96 -1.49
N ASN A 107 -17.27 -2.71 -1.70
CA ASN A 107 -18.07 -1.97 -0.75
C ASN A 107 -19.55 -2.04 -1.12
N THR A 108 -20.37 -2.60 -0.23
CA THR A 108 -21.83 -2.68 -0.41
C THR A 108 -22.56 -1.38 0.01
N SER A 109 -21.83 -0.37 0.50
CA SER A 109 -22.38 0.94 0.83
C SER A 109 -22.81 1.69 -0.42
N LYS A 110 -24.02 2.29 -0.38
CA LYS A 110 -24.57 3.19 -1.41
C LYS A 110 -23.71 4.44 -1.66
N TYR A 111 -22.79 4.76 -0.74
CA TYR A 111 -21.92 5.95 -0.80
C TYR A 111 -20.49 5.62 -1.22
N CYS A 112 -20.27 4.42 -1.76
CA CYS A 112 -19.22 4.23 -2.75
C CYS A 112 -19.80 4.63 -4.12
#